data_AF-R8HMB4-F1
#
_entry.id   AF-R8HMB4-F1
#
_cell.length_a   1.000
_cell.length_b   1.000
_cell.length_c   1.000
_cell.angle_alpha   90.00
_cell.angle_beta   90.00
_cell.angle_gamma   90.00
#
_symmetry.space_group_name_H-M   'P 1'
#
loop_
_entity.id
_entity.type
_entity.pdbx_description
1 polymer ?
#
loop_
_entity_poly.entity_id
_entity_poly.type
_entity_poly.pdbx_seq_one_letter_code
_entity_poly.pdbx_strand_id
1 'polypeptide(L)'
;MKLHKALHPSFIKRMYYMRFIGKFAKAEGEKNGENFFVQCLSSIPLTLQELFPTGKYLFEGLCSNKKNEKIFTDLKKHKLEKQLVMFRLYYDRGNLFLELICTEEPREIASSYKVIPSPKVSNYKKRASLERKLSNGYLSFLMPKLPKDFEPPELLWHEGRLYGNLSLKSSISSISYFEQRKECKYIEINDWMKHVEIAVDDHLYFVSENVYDQLNKRIAEEGKLVEVEDIKMQKDDWEWDERESSFLQYVQSMVRNKGLYLDDTDIYNFHISIKTNMLTIVGGIPGVGKSRFVQAYAESLGLRYGEELIWIPISPSYQEPHDILGYLHPNGNFIESETKLVRTLLKAKENPNQLYIIVFDEMNMSHIEHWFTPFLSVLQLEKKNRILSLYEKVQEIENQIPPSVEIGENIIFVGTVNFDETTKELSDRLLDRTNLITLQKIPFCEMSIEHEKVVQQPPLKVTTGEFRLNWFRNKEMIEVYTEEELELLDKLHDVLSSHDISKGISFRCASAIATYLQNIPFQNNQSYMISREEGFDLQIKQRVLTKLRGTEMTVGPLLSEEAKRGATLIPLLQSPLANRVSTFEHSLAYIRQKRRELELYGYAK
;
A
#
# COMPACT_ATOMS: atom_id res chain seq x y z
N MET A 1 -11.20 7.31 -39.92
CA MET A 1 -12.60 7.63 -39.50
C MET A 1 -12.63 8.93 -38.71
N LYS A 2 -13.53 9.87 -39.05
CA LYS A 2 -13.69 11.15 -38.33
C LYS A 2 -14.67 11.02 -37.17
N LEU A 3 -14.27 11.44 -35.98
CA LEU A 3 -15.11 11.39 -34.78
C LEU A 3 -15.91 12.69 -34.62
N HIS A 4 -17.21 12.55 -34.34
CA HIS A 4 -18.10 13.69 -34.04
C HIS A 4 -17.84 14.30 -32.66
N LYS A 5 -17.23 13.53 -31.74
CA LYS A 5 -16.89 13.94 -30.38
C LYS A 5 -15.45 13.53 -30.07
N ALA A 6 -14.66 14.42 -29.46
CA ALA A 6 -13.30 14.12 -29.07
C ALA A 6 -13.25 13.03 -27.99
N LEU A 7 -12.30 12.09 -28.13
CA LEU A 7 -12.07 11.04 -27.13
C LEU A 7 -11.39 11.60 -25.88
N HIS A 8 -11.73 11.07 -24.71
CA HIS A 8 -11.10 11.48 -23.45
C HIS A 8 -9.60 11.10 -23.43
N PRO A 9 -8.69 11.97 -22.95
CA PRO A 9 -7.24 11.71 -22.96
C PRO A 9 -6.82 10.39 -22.28
N SER A 10 -7.49 10.00 -21.20
CA SER A 10 -7.22 8.71 -20.53
C SER A 10 -7.57 7.50 -21.40
N PHE A 11 -8.64 7.60 -22.20
CA PHE A 11 -9.05 6.54 -23.11
C PHE A 11 -8.07 6.43 -24.28
N ILE A 12 -7.60 7.56 -24.82
CA ILE A 12 -6.59 7.57 -25.89
C ILE A 12 -5.32 6.83 -25.45
N LYS A 13 -4.84 7.09 -24.22
CA LYS A 13 -3.68 6.38 -23.66
C LYS A 13 -3.93 4.87 -23.55
N ARG A 14 -5.11 4.43 -23.10
CA ARG A 14 -5.45 2.99 -23.01
C ARG A 14 -5.61 2.34 -24.38
N MET A 15 -6.25 3.03 -25.33
CA MET A 15 -6.49 2.56 -26.69
C MET A 15 -5.22 2.15 -27.41
N TYR A 16 -4.12 2.86 -27.15
CA TYR A 16 -2.80 2.53 -27.71
C TYR A 16 -2.31 1.12 -27.34
N TYR A 17 -2.71 0.60 -26.18
CA TYR A 17 -2.35 -0.75 -25.71
C TYR A 17 -3.35 -1.82 -26.15
N MET A 18 -4.50 -1.44 -26.71
CA MET A 18 -5.49 -2.38 -27.24
C MET A 18 -4.98 -3.02 -28.54
N ARG A 19 -5.46 -4.24 -28.82
CA ARG A 19 -5.11 -5.01 -30.01
C ARG A 19 -6.39 -5.48 -30.69
N PHE A 20 -6.40 -5.40 -32.01
CA PHE A 20 -7.55 -5.74 -32.84
C PHE A 20 -7.12 -6.64 -33.98
N ILE A 21 -8.04 -7.45 -34.46
CA ILE A 21 -7.88 -8.26 -35.67
C ILE A 21 -8.86 -7.81 -36.73
N GLY A 22 -8.40 -7.80 -37.97
CA GLY A 22 -9.25 -7.52 -39.12
C GLY A 22 -8.74 -8.13 -40.41
N LYS A 23 -9.46 -7.87 -41.49
CA LYS A 23 -9.06 -8.20 -42.85
C LYS A 23 -9.01 -6.93 -43.71
N PHE A 24 -8.14 -6.92 -44.71
CA PHE A 24 -8.16 -5.84 -45.69
C PHE A 24 -9.51 -5.80 -46.42
N ALA A 25 -10.04 -4.60 -46.60
CA ALA A 25 -11.29 -4.36 -47.30
C ALA A 25 -11.08 -3.30 -48.38
N LYS A 26 -11.70 -3.50 -49.54
CA LYS A 26 -11.77 -2.48 -50.60
C LYS A 26 -12.88 -1.50 -50.24
N ALA A 27 -12.54 -0.21 -50.16
CA ALA A 27 -13.51 0.85 -49.90
C ALA A 27 -13.73 1.68 -51.17
N GLU A 28 -14.99 2.08 -51.42
CA GLU A 28 -15.35 3.02 -52.49
C GLU A 28 -14.84 4.43 -52.13
N GLY A 29 -13.58 4.69 -52.45
CA GLY A 29 -12.91 5.94 -52.10
C GLY A 29 -11.39 5.89 -52.10
N GLU A 30 -10.76 4.90 -52.74
CA GLU A 30 -9.30 4.88 -53.00
C GLU A 30 -8.91 6.10 -53.86
N LYS A 31 -8.68 7.25 -53.22
CA LYS A 31 -7.96 8.36 -53.82
C LYS A 31 -6.46 8.07 -53.65
N ASN A 32 -5.83 7.60 -54.73
CA ASN A 32 -4.38 7.60 -54.94
C ASN A 32 -3.49 6.71 -54.04
N GLY A 33 -3.94 5.54 -53.56
CA GLY A 33 -3.05 4.52 -52.98
C GLY A 33 -2.28 4.93 -51.70
N GLU A 34 -2.56 6.10 -51.13
CA GLU A 34 -1.93 6.60 -49.90
C GLU A 34 -2.55 5.99 -48.64
N ASN A 35 -3.80 5.53 -48.73
CA ASN A 35 -4.57 5.01 -47.60
C ASN A 35 -5.08 3.60 -47.90
N PHE A 36 -5.19 2.78 -46.86
CA PHE A 36 -5.76 1.43 -46.92
C PHE A 36 -6.81 1.25 -45.84
N PHE A 37 -7.72 0.29 -46.04
CA PHE A 37 -8.83 0.05 -45.11
C PHE A 37 -8.80 -1.37 -44.57
N VAL A 38 -9.03 -1.49 -43.26
CA VAL A 38 -9.14 -2.77 -42.56
C VAL A 38 -10.51 -2.86 -41.91
N GLN A 39 -11.26 -3.90 -42.24
CA GLN A 39 -12.49 -4.25 -41.53
C GLN A 39 -12.10 -4.99 -40.26
N CYS A 40 -12.43 -4.42 -39.09
CA CYS A 40 -12.26 -5.07 -37.81
C CYS A 40 -13.23 -6.26 -37.70
N LEU A 41 -12.68 -7.42 -37.32
CA LEU A 41 -13.40 -8.66 -37.10
C LEU A 41 -13.40 -9.06 -35.61
N SER A 42 -12.61 -8.40 -34.77
CA SER A 42 -12.62 -8.59 -33.31
C SER A 42 -13.58 -7.63 -32.60
N SER A 43 -13.93 -7.95 -31.36
CA SER A 43 -14.68 -7.07 -30.44
C SER A 43 -14.02 -5.69 -30.28
N ILE A 44 -14.84 -4.65 -30.14
CA ILE A 44 -14.42 -3.24 -30.01
C ILE A 44 -14.89 -2.69 -28.67
N PRO A 45 -14.14 -1.77 -28.03
CA PRO A 45 -14.54 -1.12 -26.78
C PRO A 45 -15.95 -0.51 -26.83
N LEU A 46 -16.70 -0.63 -25.74
CA LEU A 46 -18.05 -0.08 -25.57
C LEU A 46 -18.10 1.42 -25.91
N THR A 47 -17.09 2.18 -25.48
CA THR A 47 -16.93 3.61 -25.79
C THR A 47 -16.91 3.90 -27.29
N LEU A 48 -16.33 3.01 -28.10
CA LEU A 48 -16.31 3.15 -29.57
C LEU A 48 -17.60 2.59 -30.20
N GLN A 49 -18.23 1.58 -29.60
CA GLN A 49 -19.54 1.07 -30.06
C GLN A 49 -20.64 2.15 -29.92
N GLU A 50 -20.67 2.89 -28.81
CA GLU A 50 -21.60 4.01 -28.60
C GLU A 50 -21.44 5.11 -29.66
N LEU A 51 -20.21 5.35 -30.12
CA LEU A 51 -19.90 6.35 -31.14
C LEU A 51 -20.21 5.87 -32.56
N PHE A 52 -20.27 4.55 -32.79
CA PHE A 52 -20.52 3.93 -34.08
C PHE A 52 -21.57 2.79 -33.96
N PRO A 53 -22.87 3.12 -33.87
CA PRO A 53 -23.92 2.14 -33.57
C PRO A 53 -24.26 1.18 -34.72
N THR A 54 -23.92 1.53 -35.96
CA THR A 54 -24.30 0.77 -37.16
C THR A 54 -23.15 0.68 -38.15
N GLY A 55 -22.56 -0.51 -38.31
CA GLY A 55 -21.73 -0.83 -39.47
C GLY A 55 -20.59 -1.82 -39.20
N LYS A 56 -20.12 -2.45 -40.30
CA LYS A 56 -18.83 -3.14 -40.36
C LYS A 56 -17.75 -2.11 -40.02
N TYR A 57 -17.09 -2.27 -38.87
CA TYR A 57 -16.10 -1.31 -38.37
C TYR A 57 -14.89 -1.23 -39.31
N LEU A 58 -14.89 -0.24 -40.20
CA LEU A 58 -13.88 -0.03 -41.21
C LEU A 58 -12.93 1.08 -40.77
N PHE A 59 -11.69 0.72 -40.44
CA PHE A 59 -10.66 1.66 -40.04
C PHE A 59 -9.75 2.02 -41.20
N GLU A 60 -9.26 3.25 -41.19
CA GLU A 60 -8.39 3.81 -42.21
C GLU A 60 -6.94 3.85 -41.69
N GLY A 61 -6.00 3.37 -42.50
CA GLY A 61 -4.57 3.40 -42.23
C GLY A 61 -3.84 4.20 -43.30
N LEU A 62 -2.82 4.95 -42.88
CA LEU A 62 -1.92 5.67 -43.79
C LEU A 62 -0.76 4.75 -44.20
N CYS A 63 -0.54 4.54 -45.50
CA CYS A 63 0.60 3.78 -46.01
C CYS A 63 1.95 4.46 -45.69
N SER A 64 1.95 5.79 -45.56
CA SER A 64 3.14 6.62 -45.27
C SER A 64 3.66 6.51 -43.83
N ASN A 65 2.96 5.81 -42.95
CA ASN A 65 3.45 5.55 -41.60
C ASN A 65 4.58 4.49 -41.65
N LYS A 66 5.77 4.83 -41.13
CA LYS A 66 6.99 3.99 -41.17
C LYS A 66 6.79 2.53 -40.74
N LYS A 67 5.84 2.25 -39.84
CA LYS A 67 5.55 0.86 -39.41
C LYS A 67 4.64 0.11 -40.38
N ASN A 68 3.66 0.80 -40.96
CA ASN A 68 2.80 0.23 -41.99
C ASN A 68 3.65 -0.08 -43.24
N GLU A 69 4.52 0.85 -43.64
CA GLU A 69 5.41 0.71 -44.80
C GLU A 69 6.27 -0.57 -44.72
N LYS A 70 6.87 -0.86 -43.55
CA LYS A 70 7.65 -2.10 -43.34
C LYS A 70 6.84 -3.36 -43.57
N ILE A 71 5.62 -3.41 -43.04
CA ILE A 71 4.74 -4.57 -43.20
C ILE A 71 4.30 -4.69 -44.65
N PHE A 72 3.98 -3.59 -45.32
CA PHE A 72 3.66 -3.60 -46.76
C PHE A 72 4.83 -3.99 -47.66
N THR A 73 6.08 -3.69 -47.28
CA THR A 73 7.26 -4.17 -48.02
C THR A 73 7.48 -5.68 -47.88
N ASP A 74 7.13 -6.27 -46.73
CA ASP A 74 7.21 -7.72 -46.50
C ASP A 74 6.07 -8.48 -47.20
N LEU A 75 4.94 -7.81 -47.42
CA LEU A 75 3.76 -8.33 -48.10
C LEU A 75 3.90 -8.27 -49.62
N LYS A 76 4.34 -9.38 -50.23
CA LYS A 76 4.31 -9.53 -51.70
C LYS A 76 2.90 -9.24 -52.24
N LYS A 77 2.79 -8.24 -53.12
CA LYS A 77 1.61 -7.53 -53.67
C LYS A 77 0.34 -8.33 -54.09
N HIS A 78 0.27 -9.66 -53.99
CA HIS A 78 -0.75 -10.46 -54.67
C HIS A 78 -1.73 -11.26 -53.80
N LYS A 79 -1.72 -11.15 -52.45
CA LYS A 79 -2.72 -11.86 -51.59
C LYS A 79 -3.20 -11.10 -50.35
N LEU A 80 -3.33 -9.77 -50.43
CA LEU A 80 -3.85 -8.95 -49.30
C LEU A 80 -5.23 -9.42 -48.79
N GLU A 81 -6.09 -9.91 -49.68
CA GLU A 81 -7.45 -10.37 -49.34
C GLU A 81 -7.49 -11.67 -48.51
N LYS A 82 -6.37 -12.42 -48.44
CA LYS A 82 -6.27 -13.68 -47.69
C LYS A 82 -5.51 -13.55 -46.37
N GLN A 83 -5.18 -12.32 -45.98
CA GLN A 83 -4.38 -12.08 -44.79
C GLN A 83 -5.22 -11.57 -43.63
N LEU A 84 -4.98 -12.19 -42.49
CA LEU A 84 -5.49 -11.75 -41.20
C LEU A 84 -4.49 -10.76 -40.62
N VAL A 85 -5.00 -9.62 -40.17
CA VAL A 85 -4.19 -8.46 -39.82
C VAL A 85 -4.41 -8.13 -38.36
N MET A 86 -3.34 -8.08 -37.58
CA MET A 86 -3.37 -7.49 -36.25
C MET A 86 -2.95 -6.02 -36.32
N PHE A 87 -3.78 -5.16 -35.73
CA PHE A 87 -3.55 -3.72 -35.72
C PHE A 87 -3.87 -3.11 -34.36
N ARG A 88 -3.44 -1.87 -34.17
CA ARG A 88 -3.86 -0.99 -33.07
C ARG A 88 -4.41 0.31 -33.62
N LEU A 89 -5.22 0.99 -32.80
CA LEU A 89 -5.79 2.27 -33.14
C LEU A 89 -4.99 3.40 -32.48
N TYR A 90 -4.82 4.50 -33.19
CA TYR A 90 -4.32 5.75 -32.63
C TYR A 90 -5.22 6.91 -33.04
N TYR A 91 -5.27 7.94 -32.19
CA TYR A 91 -6.11 9.12 -32.38
C TYR A 91 -5.23 10.32 -32.73
N ASP A 92 -5.50 10.97 -33.85
CA ASP A 92 -4.83 12.20 -34.26
C ASP A 92 -5.84 13.21 -34.83
N ARG A 93 -5.82 14.44 -34.30
CA ARG A 93 -6.63 15.59 -34.76
C ARG A 93 -8.12 15.29 -35.05
N GLY A 94 -8.78 14.49 -34.21
CA GLY A 94 -10.20 14.16 -34.39
C GLY A 94 -10.48 12.94 -35.27
N ASN A 95 -9.44 12.28 -35.79
CA ASN A 95 -9.54 11.08 -36.61
C ASN A 95 -8.93 9.87 -35.90
N LEU A 96 -9.59 8.72 -36.04
CA LEU A 96 -9.04 7.42 -35.71
C LEU A 96 -8.35 6.82 -36.93
N PHE A 97 -7.10 6.45 -36.73
CA PHE A 97 -6.28 5.75 -37.71
C PHE A 97 -5.82 4.40 -37.16
N LEU A 98 -5.46 3.50 -38.06
CA LEU A 98 -4.93 2.20 -37.73
C LEU A 98 -3.42 2.11 -38.01
N GLU A 99 -2.72 1.38 -37.14
CA GLU A 99 -1.32 1.02 -37.30
C GLU A 99 -1.19 -0.50 -37.25
N LEU A 100 -0.61 -1.07 -38.30
CA LEU A 100 -0.37 -2.50 -38.47
C LEU A 100 0.71 -2.98 -37.49
N ILE A 101 0.54 -4.19 -36.96
CA ILE A 101 1.49 -4.81 -36.04
C ILE A 101 2.07 -6.09 -36.66
N CYS A 102 1.21 -7.01 -37.09
CA CYS A 102 1.61 -8.22 -37.80
C CYS A 102 0.52 -8.68 -38.77
N THR A 103 0.90 -9.52 -39.71
CA THR A 103 0.00 -10.19 -40.64
C THR A 103 0.27 -11.69 -40.63
N GLU A 104 -0.78 -12.48 -40.66
CA GLU A 104 -0.72 -13.93 -40.75
C GLU A 104 -1.61 -14.43 -41.90
N GLU A 105 -1.23 -15.55 -42.51
CA GLU A 105 -2.03 -16.22 -43.54
C GLU A 105 -2.74 -17.45 -42.91
N PRO A 106 -3.92 -17.28 -42.30
CA PRO A 106 -4.67 -18.41 -41.76
C PRO A 106 -5.22 -19.30 -42.88
N ARG A 107 -5.57 -20.54 -42.54
CA ARG A 107 -6.17 -21.50 -43.50
C ARG A 107 -7.52 -21.02 -44.03
N GLU A 108 -8.31 -20.35 -43.19
CA GLU A 108 -9.60 -19.77 -43.53
C GLU A 108 -9.86 -18.56 -42.60
N ILE A 109 -10.36 -17.44 -43.14
CA ILE A 109 -10.67 -16.25 -42.34
C ILE A 109 -12.13 -16.36 -41.89
N ALA A 110 -12.35 -16.45 -40.58
CA ALA A 110 -13.69 -16.48 -40.00
C ALA A 110 -14.42 -15.12 -40.16
N SER A 111 -15.74 -15.14 -40.02
CA SER A 111 -16.58 -13.93 -40.07
C SER A 111 -16.34 -12.98 -38.89
N SER A 112 -15.93 -13.52 -37.74
CA SER A 112 -15.82 -12.82 -36.46
C SER A 112 -14.83 -13.55 -35.53
N TYR A 113 -14.14 -12.77 -34.71
CA TYR A 113 -13.14 -13.24 -33.75
C TYR A 113 -13.48 -12.77 -32.34
N LYS A 114 -13.36 -13.69 -31.39
CA LYS A 114 -13.49 -13.40 -29.95
C LYS A 114 -12.13 -13.47 -29.29
N VAL A 115 -12.01 -12.75 -28.18
CA VAL A 115 -10.77 -12.61 -27.42
C VAL A 115 -10.84 -13.46 -26.16
N ILE A 116 -9.83 -14.30 -25.95
CA ILE A 116 -9.64 -15.05 -24.71
C ILE A 116 -8.35 -14.52 -24.07
N PRO A 117 -8.43 -13.75 -22.97
CA PRO A 117 -7.25 -13.23 -22.30
C PRO A 117 -6.62 -14.26 -21.36
N SER A 118 -5.34 -14.05 -21.09
CA SER A 118 -4.57 -14.80 -20.11
C SER A 118 -4.17 -13.88 -18.95
N PRO A 119 -4.69 -14.15 -17.74
CA PRO A 119 -4.37 -13.39 -16.53
C PRO A 119 -2.87 -13.40 -16.23
N LYS A 120 -2.35 -12.26 -15.78
CA LYS A 120 -0.99 -12.16 -15.24
C LYS A 120 -1.02 -12.43 -13.73
N VAL A 121 -0.27 -13.44 -13.29
CA VAL A 121 -0.18 -13.86 -11.89
C VAL A 121 1.29 -13.89 -11.46
N SER A 122 1.60 -13.27 -10.32
CA SER A 122 2.97 -13.00 -9.86
C SER A 122 3.59 -14.09 -8.98
N ASN A 123 2.82 -15.09 -8.53
CA ASN A 123 3.19 -15.92 -7.39
C ASN A 123 3.82 -17.27 -7.75
N TYR A 124 4.55 -17.85 -6.78
CA TYR A 124 4.96 -19.26 -6.78
C TYR A 124 3.71 -20.14 -6.85
N LYS A 125 3.61 -21.03 -7.86
CA LYS A 125 2.37 -21.75 -8.27
C LYS A 125 1.27 -20.84 -8.87
N LYS A 126 1.58 -20.22 -10.02
CA LYS A 126 0.70 -19.30 -10.79
C LYS A 126 -0.73 -19.83 -10.96
N ARG A 127 -0.87 -21.09 -11.36
CA ARG A 127 -2.19 -21.75 -11.54
C ARG A 127 -3.04 -21.82 -10.28
N ALA A 128 -2.49 -22.32 -9.17
CA ALA A 128 -3.24 -22.44 -7.92
C ALA A 128 -3.64 -21.06 -7.35
N SER A 129 -2.79 -20.05 -7.54
CA SER A 129 -3.12 -18.66 -7.20
C SER A 129 -4.28 -18.12 -8.06
N LEU A 130 -4.30 -18.36 -9.37
CA LEU A 130 -5.43 -17.94 -10.22
C LEU A 130 -6.73 -18.62 -9.81
N GLU A 131 -6.69 -19.94 -9.60
CA GLU A 131 -7.85 -20.75 -9.18
C GLU A 131 -8.42 -20.25 -7.83
N ARG A 132 -7.54 -19.90 -6.88
CA ARG A 132 -7.92 -19.23 -5.63
C ARG A 132 -8.63 -17.90 -5.88
N LYS A 133 -8.14 -17.06 -6.82
CA LYS A 133 -8.78 -15.77 -7.13
C LYS A 133 -10.16 -15.94 -7.77
N LEU A 134 -10.30 -16.88 -8.70
CA LEU A 134 -11.55 -17.15 -9.41
C LEU A 134 -12.61 -17.77 -8.49
N SER A 135 -12.23 -18.67 -7.57
CA SER A 135 -13.18 -19.33 -6.68
C SER A 135 -13.63 -18.42 -5.53
N ASN A 136 -12.73 -17.60 -4.99
CA ASN A 136 -13.04 -16.75 -3.84
C ASN A 136 -13.91 -15.55 -4.18
N GLY A 137 -13.71 -14.96 -5.36
CA GLY A 137 -14.52 -13.87 -5.92
C GLY A 137 -14.39 -12.50 -5.24
N TYR A 138 -13.44 -12.34 -4.32
CA TYR A 138 -13.11 -11.03 -3.73
C TYR A 138 -11.67 -10.60 -3.99
N LEU A 139 -10.87 -11.45 -4.63
CA LEU A 139 -9.51 -11.13 -5.06
C LEU A 139 -9.50 -10.76 -6.54
N SER A 140 -8.78 -9.70 -6.86
CA SER A 140 -8.60 -9.23 -8.21
C SER A 140 -7.34 -9.81 -8.88
N PHE A 141 -7.43 -10.00 -10.19
CA PHE A 141 -6.31 -10.40 -11.04
C PHE A 141 -6.17 -9.45 -12.22
N LEU A 142 -4.97 -9.36 -12.78
CA LEU A 142 -4.62 -8.39 -13.81
C LEU A 142 -4.74 -9.00 -15.22
N MET A 143 -5.36 -8.24 -16.12
CA MET A 143 -5.46 -8.50 -17.55
C MET A 143 -4.83 -7.35 -18.35
N PRO A 144 -3.49 -7.35 -18.54
CA PRO A 144 -2.75 -6.19 -19.06
C PRO A 144 -3.24 -5.66 -20.42
N LYS A 145 -3.81 -6.54 -21.26
CA LYS A 145 -4.23 -6.20 -22.64
C LYS A 145 -5.73 -6.12 -22.84
N LEU A 146 -6.53 -6.35 -21.80
CA LEU A 146 -7.99 -6.23 -21.86
C LEU A 146 -8.47 -5.22 -20.83
N PRO A 147 -8.39 -3.91 -21.13
CA PRO A 147 -8.90 -2.89 -20.23
C PRO A 147 -10.44 -2.95 -20.10
N LYS A 148 -10.98 -2.40 -19.02
CA LYS A 148 -12.41 -2.36 -18.67
C LYS A 148 -13.34 -1.73 -19.71
N ASP A 149 -12.76 -1.14 -20.76
CA ASP A 149 -13.51 -0.55 -21.85
C ASP A 149 -14.12 -1.63 -22.79
N PHE A 150 -13.69 -2.90 -22.67
CA PHE A 150 -14.29 -4.05 -23.37
C PHE A 150 -15.36 -4.74 -22.53
N GLU A 151 -16.21 -5.53 -23.20
CA GLU A 151 -17.07 -6.49 -22.50
C GLU A 151 -16.21 -7.49 -21.70
N PRO A 152 -16.64 -7.82 -20.46
CA PRO A 152 -15.91 -8.78 -19.64
C PRO A 152 -15.85 -10.14 -20.34
N PRO A 153 -14.68 -10.79 -20.38
CA PRO A 153 -14.53 -12.06 -21.08
C PRO A 153 -15.23 -13.18 -20.29
N GLU A 154 -15.92 -14.08 -20.99
CA GLU A 154 -16.56 -15.26 -20.37
C GLU A 154 -15.60 -16.44 -20.21
N LEU A 155 -14.50 -16.42 -20.97
CA LEU A 155 -13.46 -17.45 -21.00
C LEU A 155 -12.09 -16.86 -20.65
N LEU A 156 -11.31 -17.60 -19.87
CA LEU A 156 -9.92 -17.26 -19.53
C LEU A 156 -9.01 -18.45 -19.81
N TRP A 157 -7.81 -18.20 -20.34
CA TRP A 157 -6.80 -19.22 -20.55
C TRP A 157 -5.62 -19.05 -19.60
N HIS A 158 -5.19 -20.10 -18.90
CA HIS A 158 -3.97 -20.07 -18.09
C HIS A 158 -3.37 -21.46 -17.89
N GLU A 159 -2.08 -21.61 -18.22
CA GLU A 159 -1.25 -22.81 -17.95
C GLU A 159 -1.94 -24.17 -18.21
N GLY A 160 -2.45 -24.37 -19.43
CA GLY A 160 -3.02 -25.65 -19.87
C GLY A 160 -4.51 -25.84 -19.55
N ARG A 161 -5.13 -24.88 -18.86
CA ARG A 161 -6.56 -24.89 -18.51
C ARG A 161 -7.30 -23.71 -19.12
N LEU A 162 -8.49 -24.01 -19.64
CA LEU A 162 -9.48 -23.01 -20.04
C LEU A 162 -10.56 -22.94 -18.96
N TYR A 163 -10.76 -21.75 -18.42
CA TYR A 163 -11.75 -21.45 -17.39
C TYR A 163 -12.96 -20.77 -18.03
N GLY A 164 -14.16 -21.11 -17.58
CA GLY A 164 -15.41 -20.51 -18.02
C GLY A 164 -16.50 -20.53 -16.94
N ASN A 165 -17.72 -20.17 -17.34
CA ASN A 165 -18.82 -19.82 -16.43
C ASN A 165 -18.46 -18.64 -15.51
N LEU A 166 -17.77 -17.64 -16.07
CA LEU A 166 -17.24 -16.48 -15.36
C LEU A 166 -18.19 -15.30 -15.44
N SER A 167 -18.25 -14.51 -14.38
CA SER A 167 -18.98 -13.25 -14.27
C SER A 167 -18.03 -12.20 -13.71
N LEU A 168 -17.17 -11.68 -14.58
CA LEU A 168 -16.10 -10.78 -14.20
C LEU A 168 -16.59 -9.33 -14.10
N LYS A 169 -16.17 -8.64 -13.03
CA LYS A 169 -16.35 -7.21 -12.87
C LYS A 169 -15.01 -6.51 -12.73
N SER A 170 -14.88 -5.34 -13.36
CA SER A 170 -13.68 -4.51 -13.22
C SER A 170 -13.54 -4.01 -11.78
N SER A 171 -12.32 -4.08 -11.26
CA SER A 171 -11.93 -3.59 -9.93
C SER A 171 -11.26 -2.20 -10.03
N ILE A 172 -10.37 -1.91 -9.08
CA ILE A 172 -9.70 -0.64 -8.80
C ILE A 172 -8.93 -0.10 -10.03
N SER A 173 -8.16 -0.95 -10.70
CA SER A 173 -7.42 -0.57 -11.92
C SER A 173 -8.23 -0.85 -13.20
N SER A 174 -7.89 -0.15 -14.29
CA SER A 174 -8.51 -0.39 -15.59
C SER A 174 -8.28 -1.79 -16.17
N ILE A 175 -7.37 -2.58 -15.60
CA ILE A 175 -7.02 -3.92 -16.07
C ILE A 175 -7.25 -5.00 -15.01
N SER A 176 -7.73 -4.64 -13.82
CA SER A 176 -8.01 -5.59 -12.74
C SER A 176 -9.45 -6.05 -12.79
N TYR A 177 -9.67 -7.35 -12.62
CA TYR A 177 -11.01 -7.95 -12.59
C TYR A 177 -11.12 -8.92 -11.43
N PHE A 178 -12.34 -9.12 -10.94
CA PHE A 178 -12.67 -10.13 -9.95
C PHE A 178 -13.92 -10.89 -10.37
N GLU A 179 -14.01 -12.15 -9.94
CA GLU A 179 -15.14 -13.04 -10.24
C GLU A 179 -16.28 -12.83 -9.25
N GLN A 180 -17.54 -12.79 -9.72
CA GLN A 180 -18.68 -12.55 -8.82
C GLN A 180 -19.42 -13.83 -8.44
N ARG A 181 -19.53 -14.81 -9.35
CA ARG A 181 -20.43 -15.96 -9.17
C ARG A 181 -19.81 -17.10 -8.37
N LYS A 182 -18.47 -17.19 -8.34
CA LYS A 182 -17.72 -18.26 -7.64
C LYS A 182 -18.01 -19.69 -8.14
N GLU A 183 -18.66 -19.83 -9.29
CA GLU A 183 -19.01 -21.10 -9.94
C GLU A 183 -18.12 -21.37 -11.16
N CYS A 184 -16.84 -21.01 -11.06
CA CYS A 184 -15.90 -21.17 -12.14
C CYS A 184 -15.65 -22.67 -12.43
N LYS A 185 -15.76 -23.04 -13.70
CA LYS A 185 -15.44 -24.37 -14.21
C LYS A 185 -14.19 -24.33 -15.07
N TYR A 186 -13.42 -25.40 -15.10
CA TYR A 186 -12.25 -25.53 -15.97
C TYR A 186 -12.27 -26.81 -16.80
N ILE A 187 -11.60 -26.76 -17.95
CA ILE A 187 -11.24 -27.92 -18.79
C ILE A 187 -9.74 -27.88 -19.11
N GLU A 188 -9.13 -29.05 -19.28
CA GLU A 188 -7.71 -29.17 -19.65
C GLU A 188 -7.59 -29.30 -21.19
N ILE A 189 -6.73 -28.48 -21.79
CA ILE A 189 -6.51 -28.45 -23.24
C ILE A 189 -5.01 -28.55 -23.52
N ASN A 190 -4.55 -29.73 -23.92
CA ASN A 190 -3.12 -29.94 -24.21
C ASN A 190 -2.68 -29.30 -25.54
N ASP A 191 -3.60 -29.09 -26.48
CA ASP A 191 -3.35 -28.61 -27.84
C ASP A 191 -3.86 -27.16 -28.07
N TRP A 192 -3.74 -26.28 -27.08
CA TRP A 192 -4.31 -24.92 -27.12
C TRP A 192 -3.98 -24.13 -28.39
N MET A 193 -2.72 -24.17 -28.83
CA MET A 193 -2.25 -23.42 -30.01
C MET A 193 -2.93 -23.85 -31.32
N LYS A 194 -3.58 -25.03 -31.39
CA LYS A 194 -4.37 -25.42 -32.57
C LYS A 194 -5.69 -24.66 -32.69
N HIS A 195 -6.20 -24.14 -31.58
CA HIS A 195 -7.46 -23.39 -31.51
C HIS A 195 -7.26 -21.88 -31.65
N VAL A 196 -6.03 -21.39 -31.50
CA VAL A 196 -5.67 -19.98 -31.55
C VAL A 196 -5.25 -19.61 -32.96
N GLU A 197 -5.81 -18.52 -33.48
CA GLU A 197 -5.35 -17.95 -34.75
C GLU A 197 -4.22 -16.95 -34.57
N ILE A 198 -4.33 -16.03 -33.60
CA ILE A 198 -3.23 -15.11 -33.27
C ILE A 198 -3.07 -15.04 -31.75
N ALA A 199 -1.83 -15.17 -31.27
CA ALA A 199 -1.44 -14.98 -29.87
C ALA A 199 -0.63 -13.69 -29.71
N VAL A 200 -0.93 -12.90 -28.67
CA VAL A 200 -0.24 -11.63 -28.40
C VAL A 200 0.49 -11.67 -27.06
N ASP A 201 1.81 -11.90 -27.10
CA ASP A 201 2.71 -11.99 -25.95
C ASP A 201 2.15 -12.84 -24.79
N ASP A 202 1.55 -14.01 -25.11
CA ASP A 202 0.96 -14.98 -24.16
C ASP A 202 -0.14 -14.45 -23.21
N HIS A 203 -0.60 -13.22 -23.43
CA HIS A 203 -1.58 -12.53 -22.59
C HIS A 203 -2.96 -12.39 -23.24
N LEU A 204 -3.06 -12.57 -24.56
CA LEU A 204 -4.29 -12.35 -25.29
C LEU A 204 -4.32 -13.25 -26.54
N TYR A 205 -5.36 -14.05 -26.66
CA TYR A 205 -5.52 -15.04 -27.74
C TYR A 205 -6.79 -14.72 -28.53
N PHE A 206 -6.68 -14.72 -29.85
CA PHE A 206 -7.82 -14.55 -30.73
C PHE A 206 -8.25 -15.90 -31.30
N VAL A 207 -9.54 -16.18 -31.18
CA VAL A 207 -10.17 -17.43 -31.59
C VAL A 207 -11.39 -17.12 -32.44
N SER A 208 -11.66 -17.92 -33.48
CA SER A 208 -12.85 -17.75 -34.31
C SER A 208 -14.13 -17.99 -33.50
N GLU A 209 -15.22 -17.28 -33.86
CA GLU A 209 -16.50 -17.37 -33.14
C GLU A 209 -17.03 -18.81 -33.03
N ASN A 210 -16.91 -19.61 -34.09
CA ASN A 210 -17.31 -21.02 -34.07
C ASN A 210 -16.54 -21.86 -33.04
N VAL A 211 -15.22 -21.65 -32.92
CA VAL A 211 -14.38 -22.37 -31.95
C VAL A 211 -14.66 -21.86 -30.55
N TYR A 212 -14.88 -20.56 -30.37
CA TYR A 212 -15.25 -19.97 -29.09
C TYR A 212 -16.56 -20.57 -28.55
N ASP A 213 -17.59 -20.69 -29.38
CA ASP A 213 -18.87 -21.29 -28.99
C ASP A 213 -18.74 -22.78 -28.67
N GLN A 214 -17.90 -23.52 -29.39
CA GLN A 214 -17.60 -24.92 -29.09
C GLN A 214 -16.91 -25.07 -27.73
N LEU A 215 -15.93 -24.21 -27.43
CA LEU A 215 -15.23 -24.20 -26.14
C LEU A 215 -16.18 -23.85 -24.98
N ASN A 216 -17.07 -22.88 -25.17
CA ASN A 216 -18.10 -22.52 -24.20
C ASN A 216 -19.04 -23.69 -23.88
N LYS A 217 -19.56 -24.38 -24.91
CA LYS A 217 -20.39 -25.58 -24.73
C LYS A 217 -19.64 -26.69 -24.01
N ARG A 218 -18.39 -26.93 -24.39
CA ARG A 218 -17.54 -27.95 -23.78
C ARG A 218 -17.29 -27.69 -22.29
N ILE A 219 -17.10 -26.43 -21.89
CA ILE A 219 -16.98 -26.08 -20.46
C ILE A 219 -18.30 -26.28 -19.71
N ALA A 220 -19.44 -25.99 -20.34
CA ALA A 220 -20.73 -26.21 -19.71
C ALA A 220 -21.00 -27.69 -19.42
N GLU A 221 -20.62 -28.58 -20.35
CA GLU A 221 -20.86 -30.03 -20.30
C GLU A 221 -19.78 -30.81 -19.53
N GLU A 222 -18.49 -30.57 -19.81
CA GLU A 222 -17.34 -31.33 -19.28
C GLU A 222 -16.58 -30.60 -18.16
N GLY A 223 -16.96 -29.36 -17.85
CA GLY A 223 -16.23 -28.50 -16.92
C GLY A 223 -16.25 -29.01 -15.48
N LYS A 224 -15.06 -29.16 -14.90
CA LYS A 224 -14.87 -29.49 -13.48
C LYS A 224 -14.90 -28.21 -12.65
N LEU A 225 -15.53 -28.25 -11.48
CA LEU A 225 -15.48 -27.12 -10.53
C LEU A 225 -14.05 -26.92 -10.01
N VAL A 226 -13.65 -25.66 -9.86
CA VAL A 226 -12.37 -25.29 -9.26
C VAL A 226 -12.46 -25.49 -7.74
N GLU A 227 -11.87 -26.57 -7.24
CA GLU A 227 -11.69 -26.80 -5.80
C GLU A 227 -10.42 -26.09 -5.31
N VAL A 228 -10.54 -25.31 -4.23
CA VAL A 228 -9.43 -24.53 -3.68
C VAL A 228 -8.65 -25.40 -2.69
N GLU A 229 -7.42 -25.74 -3.02
CA GLU A 229 -6.44 -26.10 -2.00
C GLU A 229 -5.95 -24.81 -1.34
N ASP A 230 -6.22 -24.64 -0.04
CA ASP A 230 -5.60 -23.56 0.73
C ASP A 230 -4.09 -23.78 0.68
N ILE A 231 -3.40 -22.97 -0.14
CA ILE A 231 -1.95 -22.87 -0.10
C ILE A 231 -1.61 -22.29 1.27
N LYS A 232 -1.32 -23.17 2.23
CA LYS A 232 -0.59 -22.78 3.43
C LYS A 232 0.73 -22.21 2.93
N MET A 233 0.89 -20.90 3.05
CA MET A 233 2.20 -20.26 2.86
C MET A 233 3.18 -21.07 3.70
N GLN A 234 4.27 -21.54 3.08
CA GLN A 234 5.37 -22.11 3.82
C GLN A 234 5.74 -21.10 4.89
N LYS A 235 5.66 -21.51 6.16
CA LYS A 235 6.33 -20.79 7.24
C LYS A 235 7.80 -20.82 6.85
N ASP A 236 8.32 -19.70 6.39
CA ASP A 236 9.75 -19.54 6.23
C ASP A 236 10.41 -19.93 7.57
N ASP A 237 11.37 -20.86 7.51
CA ASP A 237 12.18 -21.24 8.68
C ASP A 237 13.08 -20.05 9.03
N TRP A 238 12.77 -19.36 10.12
CA TRP A 238 13.53 -18.20 10.58
C TRP A 238 14.50 -18.56 11.70
N GLU A 239 15.69 -17.97 11.68
CA GLU A 239 16.58 -17.93 12.85
C GLU A 239 16.04 -16.94 13.89
N TRP A 240 15.94 -17.38 15.14
CA TRP A 240 15.35 -16.61 16.23
C TRP A 240 16.44 -15.94 17.05
N ASP A 241 16.19 -14.71 17.48
CA ASP A 241 17.05 -14.04 18.46
C ASP A 241 16.43 -14.17 19.86
N GLU A 242 16.90 -15.17 20.62
CA GLU A 242 16.48 -15.40 22.02
C GLU A 242 16.66 -14.16 22.91
N ARG A 243 17.56 -13.25 22.52
CA ARG A 243 17.87 -12.04 23.27
C ARG A 243 16.77 -10.98 23.18
N GLU A 244 16.09 -10.85 22.04
CA GLU A 244 14.97 -9.91 21.88
C GLU A 244 13.79 -10.33 22.76
N SER A 245 13.49 -11.64 22.77
CA SER A 245 12.42 -12.22 23.60
C SER A 245 12.72 -12.03 25.09
N SER A 246 13.96 -12.32 25.50
CA SER A 246 14.42 -12.12 26.88
C SER A 246 14.37 -10.65 27.31
N PHE A 247 14.71 -9.73 26.39
CA PHE A 247 14.60 -8.29 26.64
C PHE A 247 13.16 -7.86 26.87
N LEU A 248 12.21 -8.32 26.07
CA LEU A 248 10.80 -7.98 26.24
C LEU A 248 10.21 -8.53 27.55
N GLN A 249 10.58 -9.75 27.93
CA GLN A 249 10.21 -10.30 29.25
C GLN A 249 10.78 -9.45 30.39
N TYR A 250 12.02 -8.98 30.25
CA TYR A 250 12.62 -8.09 31.21
C TYR A 250 11.89 -6.74 31.29
N VAL A 251 11.53 -6.14 30.15
CA VAL A 251 10.71 -4.90 30.10
C VAL A 251 9.38 -5.11 30.84
N GLN A 252 8.68 -6.21 30.59
CA GLN A 252 7.41 -6.51 31.28
C GLN A 252 7.60 -6.55 32.80
N SER A 253 8.65 -7.25 33.26
CA SER A 253 8.98 -7.29 34.70
C SER A 253 9.29 -5.91 35.28
N MET A 254 10.03 -5.08 34.54
CA MET A 254 10.41 -3.73 34.97
C MET A 254 9.21 -2.78 35.05
N VAL A 255 8.28 -2.88 34.08
CA VAL A 255 7.02 -2.11 34.06
C VAL A 255 6.17 -2.48 35.28
N ARG A 256 6.00 -3.78 35.56
CA ARG A 256 5.29 -4.26 36.76
C ARG A 256 5.95 -3.81 38.07
N ASN A 257 7.28 -3.83 38.15
CA ASN A 257 8.04 -3.37 39.33
C ASN A 257 7.78 -1.91 39.67
N LYS A 258 7.53 -1.08 38.65
CA LYS A 258 7.19 0.34 38.83
C LYS A 258 5.70 0.57 39.13
N GLY A 259 4.92 -0.49 39.32
CA GLY A 259 3.49 -0.43 39.62
C GLY A 259 2.64 0.03 38.43
N LEU A 260 3.13 -0.21 37.21
CA LEU A 260 2.39 0.07 35.97
C LEU A 260 1.70 -1.21 35.50
N TYR A 261 0.40 -1.11 35.27
CA TYR A 261 -0.45 -2.22 34.86
C TYR A 261 -1.01 -1.90 33.47
N LEU A 262 -0.22 -2.25 32.46
CA LEU A 262 -0.47 -1.99 31.05
C LEU A 262 -0.70 -3.32 30.32
N ASP A 263 -1.46 -3.27 29.23
CA ASP A 263 -1.61 -4.44 28.36
C ASP A 263 -0.25 -4.82 27.74
N ASP A 264 0.08 -6.11 27.75
CA ASP A 264 1.32 -6.63 27.17
C ASP A 264 1.43 -6.30 25.67
N THR A 265 0.29 -6.25 24.98
CA THR A 265 0.19 -5.85 23.57
C THR A 265 0.72 -4.44 23.35
N ASP A 266 0.45 -3.50 24.28
CA ASP A 266 0.94 -2.13 24.18
C ASP A 266 2.47 -2.06 24.35
N ILE A 267 3.04 -2.92 25.20
CA ILE A 267 4.50 -3.02 25.40
C ILE A 267 5.17 -3.51 24.11
N TYR A 268 4.65 -4.59 23.53
CA TYR A 268 5.17 -5.15 22.28
C TYR A 268 5.01 -4.18 21.11
N ASN A 269 3.85 -3.55 20.99
CA ASN A 269 3.55 -2.54 19.98
C ASN A 269 4.50 -1.33 20.08
N PHE A 270 4.79 -0.87 21.31
CA PHE A 270 5.77 0.19 21.56
C PHE A 270 7.18 -0.21 21.15
N HIS A 271 7.62 -1.42 21.50
CA HIS A 271 8.92 -1.93 21.09
C HIS A 271 9.06 -1.98 19.56
N ILE A 272 8.08 -2.58 18.86
CA ILE A 272 8.09 -2.66 17.39
C ILE A 272 8.12 -1.26 16.78
N SER A 273 7.34 -0.32 17.32
CA SER A 273 7.29 1.05 16.83
C SER A 273 8.63 1.78 16.96
N ILE A 274 9.28 1.71 18.12
CA ILE A 274 10.61 2.33 18.33
C ILE A 274 11.68 1.66 17.46
N LYS A 275 11.58 0.35 17.25
CA LYS A 275 12.50 -0.41 16.41
C LYS A 275 12.36 -0.04 14.93
N THR A 276 11.15 0.25 14.48
CA THR A 276 10.85 0.52 13.06
C THR A 276 10.82 1.99 12.68
N ASN A 277 10.57 2.88 13.64
CA ASN A 277 10.50 4.33 13.42
C ASN A 277 11.51 5.07 14.28
N MET A 278 11.90 6.25 13.81
CA MET A 278 12.78 7.13 14.57
C MET A 278 12.00 7.96 15.60
N LEU A 279 10.71 8.25 15.34
CA LEU A 279 9.82 8.95 16.26
C LEU A 279 8.58 8.09 16.53
N THR A 280 8.31 7.84 17.81
CA THR A 280 7.08 7.18 18.30
C THR A 280 6.35 8.11 19.25
N ILE A 281 5.03 8.23 19.09
CA ILE A 281 4.20 9.05 19.97
C ILE A 281 3.37 8.13 20.86
N VAL A 282 3.39 8.40 22.16
CA VAL A 282 2.63 7.67 23.18
C VAL A 282 1.52 8.59 23.70
N GLY A 283 0.28 8.23 23.38
CA GLY A 283 -0.92 8.91 23.82
C GLY A 283 -1.70 8.12 24.86
N GLY A 284 -2.66 8.78 25.50
CA GLY A 284 -3.56 8.15 26.46
C GLY A 284 -4.06 9.14 27.51
N ILE A 285 -5.01 8.70 28.33
CA ILE A 285 -5.59 9.51 29.40
C ILE A 285 -4.48 9.92 30.39
N PRO A 286 -4.54 11.11 31.00
CA PRO A 286 -3.67 11.49 32.11
C PRO A 286 -3.69 10.43 33.22
N GLY A 287 -2.52 10.17 33.81
CA GLY A 287 -2.40 9.21 34.92
C GLY A 287 -2.27 7.73 34.54
N VAL A 288 -2.37 7.35 33.26
CA VAL A 288 -2.11 5.95 32.79
C VAL A 288 -0.64 5.55 32.91
N GLY A 289 0.26 6.50 33.17
CA GLY A 289 1.68 6.22 33.41
C GLY A 289 2.57 6.26 32.16
N LYS A 290 2.14 6.95 31.09
CA LYS A 290 2.88 7.13 29.82
C LYS A 290 4.37 7.43 30.02
N SER A 291 4.67 8.49 30.76
CA SER A 291 6.04 8.94 31.02
C SER A 291 6.85 7.90 31.82
N ARG A 292 6.23 7.28 32.82
CA ARG A 292 6.86 6.21 33.62
C ARG A 292 7.13 4.95 32.81
N PHE A 293 6.26 4.60 31.87
CA PHE A 293 6.45 3.48 30.96
C PHE A 293 7.64 3.70 30.04
N VAL A 294 7.72 4.86 29.38
CA VAL A 294 8.86 5.23 28.53
C VAL A 294 10.17 5.19 29.33
N GLN A 295 10.15 5.70 30.57
CA GLN A 295 11.31 5.64 31.47
C GLN A 295 11.68 4.19 31.83
N ALA A 296 10.70 3.34 32.18
CA ALA A 296 10.93 1.92 32.47
C ALA A 296 11.58 1.18 31.29
N TYR A 297 11.09 1.45 30.08
CA TYR A 297 11.63 0.87 28.85
C TYR A 297 13.07 1.34 28.58
N ALA A 298 13.35 2.63 28.72
CA ALA A 298 14.70 3.18 28.52
C ALA A 298 15.71 2.63 29.54
N GLU A 299 15.33 2.53 30.81
CA GLU A 299 16.16 1.89 31.84
C GLU A 299 16.36 0.40 31.55
N SER A 300 15.37 -0.26 30.94
CA SER A 300 15.49 -1.66 30.55
C SER A 300 16.54 -1.90 29.47
N LEU A 301 16.75 -0.91 28.59
CA LEU A 301 17.85 -0.87 27.60
C LEU A 301 19.22 -0.52 28.22
N GLY A 302 19.26 -0.21 29.52
CA GLY A 302 20.46 0.22 30.23
C GLY A 302 20.82 1.70 30.02
N LEU A 303 19.87 2.55 29.62
CA LEU A 303 20.09 3.98 29.41
C LEU A 303 19.99 4.75 30.74
N ARG A 304 20.91 5.69 30.98
CA ARG A 304 20.94 6.49 32.21
C ARG A 304 20.33 7.85 31.98
N TYR A 305 19.48 8.27 32.92
CA TYR A 305 18.82 9.57 32.91
C TYR A 305 19.85 10.71 32.95
N GLY A 306 19.70 11.69 32.05
CA GLY A 306 20.60 12.84 31.91
C GLY A 306 21.88 12.55 31.10
N GLU A 307 22.12 11.30 30.72
CA GLU A 307 23.21 10.91 29.82
C GLU A 307 22.65 10.37 28.49
N GLU A 308 22.30 9.09 28.41
CA GLU A 308 21.75 8.50 27.19
C GLU A 308 20.22 8.64 27.09
N LEU A 309 19.55 8.86 28.23
CA LEU A 309 18.13 9.19 28.31
C LEU A 309 17.96 10.67 28.62
N ILE A 310 17.53 11.45 27.63
CA ILE A 310 17.27 12.89 27.78
C ILE A 310 15.77 13.13 27.87
N TRP A 311 15.37 13.90 28.88
CA TRP A 311 13.97 14.25 29.13
C TRP A 311 13.76 15.74 28.92
N ILE A 312 12.89 16.10 27.97
CA ILE A 312 12.60 17.48 27.58
C ILE A 312 11.11 17.74 27.83
N PRO A 313 10.74 18.37 28.96
CA PRO A 313 9.36 18.81 29.17
C PRO A 313 9.05 19.98 28.23
N ILE A 314 8.00 19.85 27.41
CA ILE A 314 7.62 20.88 26.45
C ILE A 314 6.78 21.96 27.13
N SER A 315 7.31 23.19 27.13
CA SER A 315 6.57 24.35 27.61
C SER A 315 5.59 24.85 26.55
N PRO A 316 4.40 25.37 26.94
CA PRO A 316 3.51 26.11 26.04
C PRO A 316 4.17 27.30 25.35
N SER A 317 5.27 27.83 25.92
CA SER A 317 6.05 28.92 25.33
C SER A 317 6.91 28.50 24.15
N TYR A 318 7.11 27.20 23.92
CA TYR A 318 7.93 26.71 22.81
C TYR A 318 7.19 26.91 21.49
N GLN A 319 7.68 27.84 20.68
CA GLN A 319 7.08 28.25 19.40
C GLN A 319 8.06 28.14 18.25
N GLU A 320 9.36 27.99 18.49
CA GLU A 320 10.37 27.94 17.44
C GLU A 320 11.42 26.84 17.68
N PRO A 321 12.14 26.39 16.65
CA PRO A 321 13.19 25.39 16.83
C PRO A 321 14.31 25.86 17.77
N HIS A 322 14.51 27.17 17.86
CA HIS A 322 15.49 27.79 18.76
C HIS A 322 15.21 27.49 20.22
N ASP A 323 13.94 27.28 20.61
CA ASP A 323 13.57 26.98 21.99
C ASP A 323 14.14 25.65 22.46
N ILE A 324 14.32 24.69 21.54
CA ILE A 324 14.85 23.36 21.86
C ILE A 324 16.29 23.16 21.39
N LEU A 325 16.76 23.87 20.36
CA LEU A 325 18.12 23.72 19.81
C LEU A 325 19.08 24.79 20.32
N GLY A 326 18.59 25.99 20.62
CA GLY A 326 19.41 27.18 20.80
C GLY A 326 19.47 28.05 19.54
N TYR A 327 20.18 29.17 19.64
CA TYR A 327 20.27 30.17 18.58
C TYR A 327 21.67 30.76 18.46
N LEU A 328 21.98 31.30 17.28
CA LEU A 328 23.19 32.09 17.08
C LEU A 328 22.93 33.53 17.55
N HIS A 329 23.61 33.95 18.61
CA HIS A 329 23.51 35.33 19.09
C HIS A 329 24.17 36.28 18.07
N PRO A 330 23.71 37.53 17.91
CA PRO A 330 24.28 38.50 16.96
C PRO A 330 25.79 38.78 17.11
N ASN A 331 26.38 38.43 18.25
CA ASN A 331 27.84 38.50 18.47
C ASN A 331 28.59 37.31 17.85
N GLY A 332 27.89 36.40 17.16
CA GLY A 332 28.40 35.21 16.49
C GLY A 332 28.61 33.98 17.40
N ASN A 333 28.29 34.07 18.69
CA ASN A 333 28.33 32.92 19.60
C ASN A 333 27.02 32.13 19.56
N PHE A 334 27.11 30.82 19.40
CA PHE A 334 25.95 29.94 19.50
C PHE A 334 25.62 29.66 20.97
N ILE A 335 24.37 29.95 21.35
CA ILE A 335 23.84 29.72 22.70
C ILE A 335 22.93 28.50 22.62
N GLU A 336 23.38 27.38 23.20
CA GLU A 336 22.58 26.16 23.30
C GLU A 336 21.37 26.38 24.22
N SER A 337 20.24 25.75 23.88
CA SER A 337 19.08 25.70 24.77
C SER A 337 19.37 24.87 26.03
N GLU A 338 18.64 25.16 27.12
CA GLU A 338 18.72 24.45 28.40
C GLU A 338 18.36 22.95 28.30
N THR A 339 17.74 22.54 27.19
CA THR A 339 17.35 21.14 26.89
C THR A 339 18.55 20.19 26.73
N LYS A 340 19.77 20.70 26.48
CA LYS A 340 20.98 19.91 26.18
C LYS A 340 20.85 18.96 24.98
N LEU A 341 19.87 19.22 24.12
CA LEU A 341 19.55 18.36 22.99
C LEU A 341 20.72 18.27 22.02
N VAL A 342 21.30 19.41 21.65
CA VAL A 342 22.38 19.49 20.66
C VAL A 342 23.61 18.74 21.14
N ARG A 343 24.01 18.93 22.40
CA ARG A 343 25.15 18.21 22.97
C ARG A 343 24.95 16.71 23.01
N THR A 344 23.73 16.22 23.25
CA THR A 344 23.42 14.79 23.18
C THR A 344 23.52 14.26 21.76
N LEU A 345 23.02 15.01 20.77
CA LEU A 345 23.15 14.61 19.36
C LEU A 345 24.62 14.50 18.93
N LEU A 346 25.48 15.42 19.40
CA LEU A 346 26.93 15.36 19.17
C LEU A 346 27.57 14.12 19.81
N LYS A 347 27.25 13.83 21.08
CA LYS A 347 27.72 12.61 21.76
C LYS A 347 27.26 11.34 21.06
N ALA A 348 26.02 11.32 20.57
CA ALA A 348 25.47 10.19 19.83
C ALA A 348 26.20 9.95 18.52
N LYS A 349 26.61 11.03 17.82
CA LYS A 349 27.44 10.94 16.62
C LYS A 349 28.82 10.34 16.91
N GLU A 350 29.44 10.71 18.03
CA GLU A 350 30.73 10.15 18.46
C GLU A 350 30.63 8.68 18.91
N ASN A 351 29.46 8.26 19.39
CA ASN A 351 29.23 6.93 19.95
C ASN A 351 28.11 6.17 19.19
N PRO A 352 28.32 5.79 17.92
CA PRO A 352 27.27 5.22 17.07
C PRO A 352 26.72 3.88 17.58
N ASN A 353 27.48 3.13 18.39
CA ASN A 353 27.03 1.85 18.95
C ASN A 353 26.26 1.96 20.29
N GLN A 354 26.14 3.17 20.85
CA GLN A 354 25.38 3.45 22.05
C GLN A 354 24.03 4.06 21.67
N LEU A 355 22.93 3.48 22.16
CA LEU A 355 21.58 4.02 21.97
C LEU A 355 21.35 5.26 22.83
N TYR A 356 20.57 6.20 22.30
CA TYR A 356 20.10 7.42 22.97
C TYR A 356 18.60 7.55 22.78
N ILE A 357 17.87 7.81 23.86
CA ILE A 357 16.43 8.12 23.82
C ILE A 357 16.23 9.57 24.25
N ILE A 358 15.57 10.34 23.39
CA ILE A 358 15.18 11.72 23.65
C ILE A 358 13.67 11.74 23.78
N VAL A 359 13.19 12.05 24.98
CA VAL A 359 11.76 12.12 25.31
C VAL A 359 11.29 13.56 25.30
N PHE A 360 10.30 13.86 24.46
CA PHE A 360 9.56 15.12 24.47
C PHE A 360 8.27 14.91 25.28
N ASP A 361 8.29 15.31 26.53
CA ASP A 361 7.16 15.11 27.44
C ASP A 361 6.11 16.21 27.24
N GLU A 362 4.84 15.79 27.19
CA GLU A 362 3.70 16.66 26.88
C GLU A 362 3.86 17.44 25.57
N MET A 363 4.30 16.72 24.53
CA MET A 363 4.67 17.24 23.21
C MET A 363 3.59 18.14 22.61
N ASN A 364 2.32 17.88 22.89
CA ASN A 364 1.19 18.63 22.36
C ASN A 364 0.69 19.78 23.26
N MET A 365 1.49 20.22 24.24
CA MET A 365 1.24 21.47 24.97
C MET A 365 1.50 22.71 24.12
N SER A 366 2.32 22.59 23.08
CA SER A 366 2.56 23.63 22.08
C SER A 366 2.36 23.10 20.65
N HIS A 367 2.40 23.99 19.66
CA HIS A 367 2.27 23.61 18.26
C HIS A 367 3.53 22.88 17.79
N ILE A 368 3.48 21.55 17.83
CA ILE A 368 4.60 20.65 17.49
C ILE A 368 5.30 21.03 16.19
N GLU A 369 4.52 21.39 15.16
CA GLU A 369 5.09 21.72 13.87
C GLU A 369 6.08 22.88 13.93
N HIS A 370 5.88 23.88 14.80
CA HIS A 370 6.73 25.07 14.76
C HIS A 370 8.12 24.80 15.34
N TRP A 371 8.20 24.22 16.54
CA TRP A 371 9.48 23.94 17.18
C TRP A 371 10.15 22.65 16.67
N PHE A 372 9.37 21.70 16.14
CA PHE A 372 9.91 20.42 15.65
C PHE A 372 10.15 20.38 14.13
N THR A 373 9.93 21.49 13.40
CA THR A 373 10.08 21.55 11.93
C THR A 373 11.40 20.97 11.41
N PRO A 374 12.59 21.32 11.94
CA PRO A 374 13.86 20.79 11.42
C PRO A 374 13.94 19.26 11.50
N PHE A 375 13.45 18.68 12.61
CA PHE A 375 13.41 17.24 12.79
C PHE A 375 12.42 16.58 11.83
N LEU A 376 11.25 17.19 11.60
CA LEU A 376 10.29 16.71 10.60
C LEU A 376 10.92 16.63 9.20
N SER A 377 11.79 17.57 8.84
CA SER A 377 12.54 17.54 7.57
C SER A 377 13.57 16.41 7.56
N VAL A 378 14.36 16.27 8.62
CA VAL A 378 15.38 15.21 8.74
C VAL A 378 14.76 13.80 8.72
N LEU A 379 13.59 13.62 9.34
CA LEU A 379 12.87 12.35 9.37
C LEU A 379 12.42 11.86 7.97
N GLN A 380 12.47 12.70 6.94
CA GLN A 380 12.16 12.32 5.56
C GLN A 380 13.40 11.87 4.78
N LEU A 381 14.60 12.22 5.25
CA LEU A 381 15.83 11.97 4.55
C LEU A 381 16.30 10.53 4.79
N GLU A 382 16.96 9.99 3.77
CA GLU A 382 17.68 8.72 3.89
C GLU A 382 18.71 8.80 5.01
N LYS A 383 18.99 7.65 5.64
CA LYS A 383 19.84 7.52 6.83
C LYS A 383 21.16 8.32 6.74
N LYS A 384 21.81 8.31 5.57
CA LYS A 384 23.10 8.99 5.31
C LYS A 384 23.03 10.52 5.17
N ASN A 385 21.83 11.05 4.93
CA ASN A 385 21.61 12.47 4.62
C ASN A 385 20.92 13.21 5.78
N ARG A 386 20.84 12.60 6.97
CA ARG A 386 20.14 13.16 8.13
C ARG A 386 20.97 14.23 8.82
N ILE A 387 21.12 15.38 8.17
CA ILE A 387 21.90 16.50 8.69
C ILE A 387 20.96 17.58 9.22
N LEU A 388 21.02 17.83 10.52
CA LEU A 388 20.33 18.93 11.18
C LEU A 388 21.20 20.18 11.10
N SER A 389 20.73 21.22 10.40
CA SER A 389 21.37 22.54 10.40
C SER A 389 20.96 23.31 11.66
N LEU A 390 21.94 23.80 12.42
CA LEU A 390 21.73 24.59 13.63
C LEU A 390 21.84 26.09 13.36
N TYR A 391 22.88 26.50 12.63
CA TYR A 391 23.11 27.89 12.27
C TYR A 391 24.04 27.98 11.05
N GLU A 392 24.06 29.14 10.39
CA GLU A 392 24.92 29.38 9.23
C GLU A 392 26.34 29.78 9.67
N LYS A 393 27.38 29.16 9.10
CA LYS A 393 28.77 29.40 9.52
C LYS A 393 29.21 30.82 9.15
N VAL A 394 29.36 31.69 10.14
CA VAL A 394 30.03 32.99 10.00
C VAL A 394 31.55 32.78 10.05
N GLN A 395 32.29 33.33 9.09
CA GLN A 395 33.70 32.99 8.85
C GLN A 395 34.69 33.39 9.95
N GLU A 396 34.26 34.17 10.95
CA GLU A 396 35.18 34.84 11.90
C GLU A 396 35.14 34.27 13.34
N ILE A 397 34.20 33.38 13.69
CA ILE A 397 34.04 32.89 15.08
C ILE A 397 33.91 31.36 15.11
N GLU A 398 34.84 30.69 15.81
CA GLU A 398 34.75 29.26 16.11
C GLU A 398 33.87 29.03 17.34
N ASN A 399 32.73 28.39 17.12
CA ASN A 399 31.85 27.92 18.19
C ASN A 399 32.22 26.50 18.62
N GLN A 400 32.01 26.16 19.91
CA GLN A 400 32.21 24.79 20.42
C GLN A 400 31.25 23.78 19.81
N ILE A 401 30.05 24.24 19.43
CA ILE A 401 29.03 23.46 18.75
C ILE A 401 29.18 23.70 17.25
N PRO A 402 29.23 22.65 16.40
CA PRO A 402 29.33 22.82 14.96
C PRO A 402 28.03 23.37 14.36
N PRO A 403 28.08 23.98 13.15
CA PRO A 403 26.91 24.55 12.49
C PRO A 403 25.85 23.52 12.08
N SER A 404 26.24 22.24 11.98
CA SER A 404 25.33 21.14 11.67
C SER A 404 25.71 19.87 12.40
N VAL A 405 24.69 19.03 12.66
CA VAL A 405 24.83 17.75 13.36
C VAL A 405 24.18 16.65 12.55
N GLU A 406 24.92 15.56 12.35
CA GLU A 406 24.38 14.37 11.70
C GLU A 406 23.65 13.52 12.73
N ILE A 407 22.43 13.09 12.38
CA ILE A 407 21.58 12.29 13.24
C ILE A 407 21.67 10.81 12.82
N GLY A 408 22.37 10.03 13.65
CA GLY A 408 22.56 8.59 13.47
C GLY A 408 21.34 7.73 13.81
N GLU A 409 21.43 6.43 13.51
CA GLU A 409 20.36 5.44 13.78
C GLU A 409 20.24 5.03 15.25
N ASN A 410 21.22 5.44 16.05
CA ASN A 410 21.27 5.23 17.48
C ASN A 410 20.45 6.23 18.29
N ILE A 411 19.79 7.19 17.62
CA ILE A 411 18.89 8.15 18.24
C ILE A 411 17.44 7.71 18.05
N ILE A 412 16.69 7.72 19.15
CA ILE A 412 15.26 7.43 19.20
C ILE A 412 14.57 8.65 19.80
N PHE A 413 13.56 9.16 19.11
CA PHE A 413 12.66 10.18 19.66
C PHE A 413 11.37 9.52 20.16
N VAL A 414 10.94 9.92 21.36
CA VAL A 414 9.65 9.53 21.92
C VAL A 414 8.90 10.77 22.33
N GLY A 415 7.68 10.96 21.85
CA GLY A 415 6.79 12.04 22.30
C GLY A 415 5.69 11.49 23.19
N THR A 416 5.40 12.13 24.33
CA THR A 416 4.17 11.82 25.10
C THR A 416 3.12 12.87 24.79
N VAL A 417 1.86 12.46 24.62
CA VAL A 417 0.74 13.38 24.34
C VAL A 417 -0.45 13.07 25.25
N ASN A 418 -1.16 14.12 25.64
CA ASN A 418 -2.43 14.01 26.37
C ASN A 418 -3.58 14.30 25.39
N PHE A 419 -4.75 13.65 25.54
CA PHE A 419 -5.91 13.89 24.67
C PHE A 419 -6.94 14.84 25.29
N ASP A 420 -6.51 15.65 26.25
CA ASP A 420 -7.41 16.56 26.99
C ASP A 420 -7.71 17.83 26.19
N GLU A 421 -8.78 18.54 26.55
CA GLU A 421 -9.23 19.76 25.86
C GLU A 421 -8.19 20.87 25.78
N THR A 422 -7.25 20.92 26.74
CA THR A 422 -6.22 21.96 26.85
C THR A 422 -5.03 21.77 25.90
N THR A 423 -5.00 20.68 25.14
CA THR A 423 -3.85 20.34 24.28
C THR A 423 -4.09 20.64 22.80
N LYS A 424 -3.00 20.83 22.07
CA LYS A 424 -3.00 21.13 20.63
C LYS A 424 -3.20 19.84 19.82
N GLU A 425 -3.82 19.99 18.65
CA GLU A 425 -4.00 18.89 17.72
C GLU A 425 -2.69 18.50 17.04
N LEU A 426 -2.55 17.21 16.74
CA LEU A 426 -1.45 16.66 15.97
C LEU A 426 -1.74 16.86 14.48
N SER A 427 -0.73 17.30 13.72
CA SER A 427 -0.87 17.51 12.29
C SER A 427 -0.76 16.22 11.48
N ASP A 428 -1.38 16.20 10.31
CA ASP A 428 -1.27 15.06 9.37
C ASP A 428 0.18 14.81 8.93
N ARG A 429 1.00 15.88 8.84
CA ARG A 429 2.42 15.76 8.50
C ARG A 429 3.22 15.01 9.55
N LEU A 430 2.86 15.14 10.83
CA LEU A 430 3.46 14.40 11.93
C LEU A 430 2.93 12.96 11.98
N LEU A 431 1.61 12.79 11.86
CA LEU A 431 0.94 11.49 11.92
C LEU A 431 1.34 10.56 10.77
N ASP A 432 1.66 11.08 9.59
CA ASP A 432 2.16 10.27 8.47
C ASP A 432 3.54 9.64 8.76
N ARG A 433 4.25 10.12 9.79
CA ARG A 433 5.66 9.79 10.06
C ARG A 433 5.88 9.04 11.36
N THR A 434 4.83 8.87 12.14
CA THR A 434 4.91 8.35 13.51
C THR A 434 3.81 7.34 13.74
N ASN A 435 4.05 6.40 14.66
CA ASN A 435 2.96 5.63 15.23
C ASN A 435 2.45 6.36 16.47
N LEU A 436 1.13 6.48 16.57
CA LEU A 436 0.45 6.99 17.76
C LEU A 436 -0.08 5.82 18.58
N ILE A 437 0.66 5.42 19.60
CA ILE A 437 0.31 4.30 20.48
C ILE A 437 -0.52 4.84 21.63
N THR A 438 -1.75 4.34 21.76
CA THR A 438 -2.66 4.72 22.84
C THR A 438 -2.56 3.69 23.97
N LEU A 439 -1.88 4.03 25.08
CA LEU A 439 -1.78 3.10 26.20
C LEU A 439 -3.15 2.86 26.84
N GLN A 440 -3.48 1.59 27.03
CA GLN A 440 -4.66 1.14 27.74
C GLN A 440 -4.28 0.61 29.12
N LYS A 441 -5.11 0.94 30.12
CA LYS A 441 -4.99 0.32 31.44
C LYS A 441 -5.70 -1.03 31.40
N ILE A 442 -5.17 -2.01 32.12
CA ILE A 442 -5.92 -3.24 32.39
C ILE A 442 -7.10 -2.95 33.34
N PRO A 443 -8.18 -3.74 33.29
CA PRO A 443 -9.26 -3.68 34.27
C PRO A 443 -8.75 -3.83 35.71
N PHE A 444 -9.31 -3.06 36.65
CA PHE A 444 -8.86 -3.06 38.05
C PHE A 444 -8.96 -4.44 38.74
N CYS A 445 -9.85 -5.32 38.29
CA CYS A 445 -9.96 -6.68 38.82
C CYS A 445 -8.73 -7.55 38.49
N GLU A 446 -8.09 -7.32 37.34
CA GLU A 446 -6.93 -8.09 36.88
C GLU A 446 -5.64 -7.67 37.59
N MET A 447 -5.62 -6.46 38.15
CA MET A 447 -4.53 -5.92 38.96
C MET A 447 -4.13 -6.85 40.12
N SER A 448 -5.10 -7.60 40.67
CA SER A 448 -4.90 -8.52 41.79
C SER A 448 -4.20 -9.84 41.42
N ILE A 449 -4.26 -10.22 40.13
CA ILE A 449 -3.74 -11.49 39.61
C ILE A 449 -2.25 -11.36 39.27
N GLU A 450 -1.77 -10.17 38.92
CA GLU A 450 -0.39 -9.92 38.49
C GLU A 450 0.64 -9.77 39.64
N HIS A 451 0.25 -10.02 40.90
CA HIS A 451 1.13 -9.87 42.08
C HIS A 451 2.17 -11.00 42.29
N GLU A 452 2.55 -11.75 41.24
CA GLU A 452 3.57 -12.81 41.37
C GLU A 452 5.01 -12.29 41.21
N LYS A 453 5.95 -13.01 41.86
CA LYS A 453 7.30 -12.56 42.20
C LYS A 453 8.12 -12.05 41.02
N VAL A 454 8.69 -10.88 41.26
CA VAL A 454 9.65 -10.15 40.43
C VAL A 454 10.97 -10.90 40.29
N VAL A 455 11.38 -11.16 39.05
CA VAL A 455 12.74 -11.62 38.76
C VAL A 455 13.68 -10.41 38.78
N GLN A 456 14.67 -10.40 39.67
CA GLN A 456 15.77 -9.42 39.66
C GLN A 456 16.79 -9.81 38.59
N GLN A 457 16.53 -9.45 37.33
CA GLN A 457 17.55 -9.51 36.28
C GLN A 457 18.28 -8.16 36.18
N PRO A 458 19.60 -8.14 35.91
CA PRO A 458 20.32 -6.90 35.63
C PRO A 458 19.84 -6.31 34.30
N PRO A 459 19.96 -4.97 34.11
CA PRO A 459 19.58 -4.34 32.85
C PRO A 459 20.34 -4.94 31.68
N LEU A 460 19.60 -5.28 30.62
CA LEU A 460 20.19 -5.75 29.36
C LEU A 460 20.72 -4.52 28.62
N LYS A 461 22.04 -4.32 28.64
CA LYS A 461 22.68 -3.27 27.85
C LYS A 461 22.63 -3.68 26.38
N VAL A 462 21.66 -3.12 25.65
CA VAL A 462 21.45 -3.39 24.22
C VAL A 462 22.24 -2.39 23.40
N THR A 463 23.02 -2.87 22.43
CA THR A 463 23.79 -2.00 21.52
C THR A 463 22.95 -1.53 20.33
N THR A 464 23.38 -0.47 19.64
CA THR A 464 22.70 -0.02 18.41
C THR A 464 22.68 -1.11 17.35
N GLY A 465 23.79 -1.85 17.19
CA GLY A 465 23.87 -2.95 16.23
C GLY A 465 22.84 -4.05 16.52
N GLU A 466 22.67 -4.42 17.79
CA GLU A 466 21.63 -5.39 18.18
C GLU A 466 20.22 -4.85 17.87
N PHE A 467 19.93 -3.62 18.28
CA PHE A 467 18.59 -3.05 18.17
C PHE A 467 18.16 -2.71 16.73
N ARG A 468 19.09 -2.24 15.89
CA ARG A 468 18.81 -1.74 14.52
C ARG A 468 19.26 -2.67 13.40
N LEU A 469 20.08 -3.69 13.69
CA LEU A 469 20.51 -4.67 12.69
C LEU A 469 20.02 -6.08 13.06
N ASN A 470 20.37 -6.60 14.24
CA ASN A 470 20.04 -7.99 14.58
C ASN A 470 18.53 -8.20 14.77
N TRP A 471 17.87 -7.26 15.47
CA TRP A 471 16.43 -7.32 15.71
C TRP A 471 15.61 -6.72 14.56
N PHE A 472 16.27 -6.23 13.51
CA PHE A 472 15.62 -5.54 12.39
C PHE A 472 15.64 -6.36 11.11
N ARG A 473 14.46 -6.62 10.57
CA ARG A 473 14.26 -7.35 9.31
C ARG A 473 13.91 -6.36 8.21
N ASN A 474 14.53 -6.56 7.05
CA ASN A 474 14.35 -5.71 5.88
C ASN A 474 14.10 -6.57 4.62
N LYS A 475 12.84 -6.90 4.36
CA LYS A 475 12.37 -7.44 3.09
C LYS A 475 11.72 -6.32 2.24
N GLU A 476 11.61 -6.55 0.94
CA GLU A 476 10.84 -5.64 0.08
C GLU A 476 9.36 -5.67 0.45
N MET A 477 8.69 -4.51 0.38
CA MET A 477 7.29 -4.34 0.75
C MET A 477 6.35 -5.37 0.08
N ILE A 478 6.62 -5.69 -1.19
CA ILE A 478 5.79 -6.59 -2.00
C ILE A 478 5.89 -8.03 -1.51
N GLU A 479 7.02 -8.43 -0.93
CA GLU A 479 7.23 -9.78 -0.40
C GLU A 479 6.61 -9.95 0.99
N VAL A 480 6.42 -8.84 1.71
CA VAL A 480 5.84 -8.87 3.06
C VAL A 480 4.34 -9.10 3.00
N TYR A 481 3.63 -8.44 2.09
CA TYR A 481 2.17 -8.49 2.05
C TYR A 481 1.60 -9.73 1.36
N THR A 482 0.47 -10.18 1.87
CA THR A 482 -0.43 -11.10 1.18
C THR A 482 -1.26 -10.36 0.12
N GLU A 483 -1.81 -11.09 -0.85
CA GLU A 483 -2.67 -10.49 -1.87
C GLU A 483 -3.94 -9.87 -1.26
N GLU A 484 -4.49 -10.50 -0.22
CA GLU A 484 -5.63 -10.00 0.55
C GLU A 484 -5.32 -8.66 1.24
N GLU A 485 -4.16 -8.55 1.89
CA GLU A 485 -3.74 -7.31 2.55
C GLU A 485 -3.54 -6.16 1.56
N LEU A 486 -2.92 -6.42 0.39
CA LEU A 486 -2.74 -5.41 -0.65
C LEU A 486 -4.08 -4.91 -1.19
N GLU A 487 -5.00 -5.83 -1.50
CA GLU A 487 -6.31 -5.44 -2.01
C GLU A 487 -7.15 -4.72 -0.95
N LEU A 488 -6.99 -5.06 0.32
CA LEU A 488 -7.63 -4.31 1.40
C LEU A 488 -7.09 -2.88 1.50
N LEU A 489 -5.78 -2.69 1.41
CA LEU A 489 -5.15 -1.37 1.45
C LEU A 489 -5.60 -0.50 0.27
N ASP A 490 -5.71 -1.06 -0.93
CA ASP A 490 -6.22 -0.32 -2.10
C ASP A 490 -7.71 0.04 -1.93
N LYS A 491 -8.54 -0.88 -1.42
CA LYS A 491 -9.96 -0.57 -1.12
C LYS A 491 -10.10 0.50 -0.04
N LEU A 492 -9.27 0.45 1.01
CA LEU A 492 -9.22 1.49 2.04
C LEU A 492 -8.78 2.83 1.45
N HIS A 493 -7.78 2.84 0.56
CA HIS A 493 -7.36 4.04 -0.16
C HIS A 493 -8.52 4.65 -0.96
N ASP A 494 -9.27 3.86 -1.73
CA ASP A 494 -10.39 4.35 -2.53
C ASP A 494 -11.49 4.98 -1.66
N VAL A 495 -11.84 4.33 -0.54
CA VAL A 495 -12.85 4.85 0.40
C VAL A 495 -12.40 6.17 1.04
N LEU A 496 -11.13 6.28 1.43
CA LEU A 496 -10.60 7.48 2.06
C LEU A 496 -10.45 8.62 1.05
N SER A 497 -9.90 8.33 -0.12
CA SER A 497 -9.63 9.31 -1.18
C SER A 497 -10.91 9.84 -1.84
N SER A 498 -11.99 9.05 -1.87
CA SER A 498 -13.28 9.51 -2.39
C SER A 498 -13.89 10.64 -1.55
N HIS A 499 -13.52 10.72 -0.28
CA HIS A 499 -13.97 11.77 0.65
C HIS A 499 -12.95 12.90 0.73
N ASP A 500 -11.67 12.56 0.92
CA ASP A 500 -10.58 13.51 1.01
C ASP A 500 -9.28 12.90 0.45
N ILE A 501 -8.81 13.48 -0.66
CA ILE A 501 -7.59 13.05 -1.35
C ILE A 501 -6.38 13.07 -0.41
N SER A 502 -6.35 13.99 0.56
CA SER A 502 -5.24 14.12 1.51
C SER A 502 -5.19 12.99 2.55
N LYS A 503 -6.31 12.29 2.77
CA LYS A 503 -6.44 11.21 3.77
C LYS A 503 -6.23 9.81 3.19
N GLY A 504 -5.93 9.70 1.90
CA GLY A 504 -5.62 8.43 1.25
C GLY A 504 -4.38 7.72 1.82
N ILE A 505 -4.32 6.41 1.62
CA ILE A 505 -3.14 5.61 1.99
C ILE A 505 -2.04 5.85 0.95
N SER A 506 -0.88 6.32 1.38
CA SER A 506 0.30 6.54 0.54
C SER A 506 1.20 5.30 0.53
N PHE A 507 2.08 5.18 -0.48
CA PHE A 507 3.13 4.15 -0.50
C PHE A 507 4.03 4.20 0.74
N ARG A 508 4.25 5.39 1.30
CA ARG A 508 5.00 5.55 2.54
C ARG A 508 4.28 4.89 3.71
N CYS A 509 2.97 5.12 3.84
CA CYS A 509 2.16 4.48 4.86
C CYS A 509 2.21 2.95 4.70
N ALA A 510 1.97 2.45 3.50
CA ALA A 510 2.02 1.01 3.21
C ALA A 510 3.42 0.40 3.48
N SER A 511 4.51 1.09 3.15
CA SER A 511 5.86 0.63 3.45
C SER A 511 6.15 0.60 4.96
N ALA A 512 5.66 1.58 5.71
CA ALA A 512 5.81 1.61 7.16
C ALA A 512 5.01 0.47 7.85
N ILE A 513 3.79 0.20 7.38
CA ILE A 513 2.97 -0.94 7.86
C ILE A 513 3.69 -2.27 7.57
N ALA A 514 4.23 -2.46 6.36
CA ALA A 514 5.01 -3.65 6.03
C ALA A 514 6.24 -3.79 6.94
N THR A 515 6.92 -2.68 7.20
CA THR A 515 8.09 -2.62 8.07
C THR A 515 7.73 -3.00 9.51
N TYR A 516 6.56 -2.59 10.00
CA TYR A 516 6.04 -3.02 11.30
C TYR A 516 5.76 -4.52 11.33
N LEU A 517 5.00 -5.05 10.35
CA LEU A 517 4.57 -6.45 10.31
C LEU A 517 5.74 -7.44 10.21
N GLN A 518 6.78 -7.12 9.43
CA GLN A 518 7.95 -7.98 9.31
C GLN A 518 8.82 -7.98 10.57
N ASN A 519 8.67 -6.98 11.45
CA ASN A 519 9.49 -6.77 12.64
C ASN A 519 8.78 -7.15 13.95
N ILE A 520 7.64 -7.86 13.87
CA ILE A 520 6.96 -8.41 15.04
C ILE A 520 7.85 -9.48 15.70
N PRO A 521 8.15 -9.36 17.02
CA PRO A 521 9.01 -10.29 17.73
C PRO A 521 8.34 -11.65 17.97
N PHE A 522 9.17 -12.67 18.14
CA PHE A 522 8.75 -14.06 18.37
C PHE A 522 8.91 -14.43 19.84
N GLN A 523 7.98 -15.23 20.33
CA GLN A 523 8.08 -15.89 21.63
C GLN A 523 8.77 -17.26 21.46
N ASN A 524 9.35 -17.77 22.55
CA ASN A 524 10.10 -19.04 22.61
C ASN A 524 9.39 -20.28 21.99
N ASN A 525 8.07 -20.22 21.75
CA ASN A 525 7.25 -21.31 21.21
C ASN A 525 6.80 -21.10 19.74
N GLN A 526 7.50 -20.32 18.93
CA GLN A 526 7.13 -20.02 17.51
C GLN A 526 5.82 -19.22 17.33
N SER A 527 5.23 -18.74 18.42
CA SER A 527 4.12 -17.79 18.36
C SER A 527 4.67 -16.37 18.22
N TYR A 528 4.04 -15.57 17.37
CA TYR A 528 4.27 -14.15 17.41
C TYR A 528 3.77 -13.60 18.74
N MET A 529 4.48 -12.62 19.32
CA MET A 529 4.01 -11.94 20.54
C MET A 529 2.74 -11.11 20.29
N ILE A 530 2.58 -10.60 19.07
CA ILE A 530 1.32 -10.06 18.55
C ILE A 530 1.00 -10.83 17.27
N SER A 531 -0.20 -11.36 17.12
CA SER A 531 -0.56 -12.05 15.88
C SER A 531 -0.41 -11.11 14.67
N ARG A 532 -0.10 -11.64 13.49
CA ARG A 532 0.01 -10.79 12.29
C ARG A 532 -1.29 -10.03 12.01
N GLU A 533 -2.42 -10.69 12.23
CA GLU A 533 -3.77 -10.15 12.07
C GLU A 533 -3.99 -8.94 12.99
N GLU A 534 -3.62 -9.07 14.26
CA GLU A 534 -3.71 -7.99 15.24
C GLU A 534 -2.69 -6.88 14.95
N GLY A 535 -1.47 -7.22 14.54
CA GLY A 535 -0.45 -6.26 14.14
C GLY A 535 -0.89 -5.39 12.96
N PHE A 536 -1.60 -5.98 12.00
CA PHE A 536 -2.18 -5.25 10.86
C PHE A 536 -3.27 -4.29 11.33
N ASP A 537 -4.18 -4.75 12.20
CA ASP A 537 -5.24 -3.92 12.78
C ASP A 537 -4.68 -2.73 13.57
N LEU A 538 -3.69 -2.96 14.44
CA LEU A 538 -3.00 -1.91 15.17
C LEU A 538 -2.40 -0.86 14.23
N GLN A 539 -1.81 -1.28 13.12
CA GLN A 539 -1.24 -0.35 12.14
C GLN A 539 -2.31 0.47 11.40
N ILE A 540 -3.44 -0.14 11.04
CA ILE A 540 -4.59 0.60 10.46
C ILE A 540 -5.10 1.63 11.46
N LYS A 541 -5.28 1.25 12.74
CA LYS A 541 -5.65 2.19 13.81
C LYS A 541 -4.66 3.34 13.94
N GLN A 542 -3.36 3.05 14.04
CA GLN A 542 -2.33 4.03 14.37
C GLN A 542 -1.96 5.00 13.24
N ARG A 543 -2.02 4.55 11.97
CA ARG A 543 -1.55 5.32 10.80
C ARG A 543 -2.64 5.79 9.86
N VAL A 544 -3.71 5.01 9.74
CA VAL A 544 -4.79 5.30 8.78
C VAL A 544 -5.93 6.03 9.49
N LEU A 545 -6.46 5.46 10.57
CA LEU A 545 -7.64 6.01 11.25
C LEU A 545 -7.31 7.27 12.08
N THR A 546 -6.06 7.46 12.49
CA THR A 546 -5.62 8.68 13.19
C THR A 546 -5.79 9.95 12.35
N LYS A 547 -5.75 9.83 11.01
CA LYS A 547 -5.96 10.91 10.04
C LYS A 547 -7.44 11.32 9.87
N LEU A 548 -8.37 10.50 10.38
CA LEU A 548 -9.81 10.76 10.27
C LEU A 548 -10.27 11.78 11.32
N ARG A 549 -9.96 13.05 11.09
CA ARG A 549 -10.34 14.17 11.97
C ARG A 549 -11.18 15.17 11.20
N GLY A 550 -12.14 15.81 11.88
CA GLY A 550 -13.02 16.80 11.25
C GLY A 550 -14.42 16.83 11.83
N THR A 551 -15.24 17.67 11.20
CA THR A 551 -16.65 17.85 11.56
C THR A 551 -17.51 16.70 11.05
N GLU A 552 -18.76 16.63 11.53
CA GLU A 552 -19.75 15.65 11.09
C GLU A 552 -19.94 15.63 9.56
N MET A 553 -19.88 16.80 8.91
CA MET A 553 -20.02 16.88 7.45
C MET A 553 -18.89 16.18 6.68
N THR A 554 -17.67 16.17 7.21
CA THR A 554 -16.50 15.64 6.50
C THR A 554 -16.20 14.20 6.86
N VAL A 555 -16.38 13.81 8.12
CA VAL A 555 -15.99 12.47 8.62
C VAL A 555 -17.20 11.62 9.02
N GLY A 556 -18.35 12.23 9.33
CA GLY A 556 -19.58 11.53 9.72
C GLY A 556 -20.01 10.44 8.72
N PRO A 557 -20.06 10.71 7.40
CA PRO A 557 -20.40 9.68 6.41
C PRO A 557 -19.48 8.45 6.46
N LEU A 558 -18.17 8.64 6.64
CA LEU A 558 -17.18 7.56 6.68
C LEU A 558 -17.33 6.62 7.88
N LEU A 559 -17.73 7.18 9.03
CA LEU A 559 -17.88 6.47 10.31
C LEU A 559 -19.30 5.92 10.52
N SER A 560 -20.19 6.11 9.54
CA SER A 560 -21.56 5.62 9.63
C SER A 560 -21.65 4.10 9.41
N GLU A 561 -22.54 3.46 10.17
CA GLU A 561 -22.81 2.03 10.04
C GLU A 561 -23.79 1.73 8.89
N GLU A 562 -24.62 2.70 8.50
CA GLU A 562 -25.58 2.54 7.42
C GLU A 562 -24.96 2.89 6.07
N ALA A 563 -25.00 1.96 5.12
CA ALA A 563 -24.54 2.15 3.72
C ALA A 563 -25.48 3.07 2.89
N LYS A 564 -26.06 4.10 3.50
CA LYS A 564 -26.92 5.05 2.79
C LYS A 564 -26.04 6.16 2.22
N ARG A 565 -25.56 5.93 0.97
CA ARG A 565 -24.88 6.88 0.05
C ARG A 565 -23.34 6.89 0.05
N GLY A 566 -22.70 5.74 0.08
CA GLY A 566 -21.26 5.63 -0.19
C GLY A 566 -20.63 4.40 0.44
N ALA A 567 -19.41 4.07 0.02
CA ALA A 567 -18.63 3.03 0.69
C ALA A 567 -18.18 3.55 2.05
N THR A 568 -18.60 2.88 3.12
CA THR A 568 -18.28 3.20 4.51
C THR A 568 -17.15 2.31 5.03
N LEU A 569 -16.39 2.79 6.02
CA LEU A 569 -15.24 2.05 6.55
C LEU A 569 -15.67 0.79 7.31
N ILE A 570 -16.77 0.84 8.05
CA ILE A 570 -17.24 -0.29 8.88
C ILE A 570 -17.60 -1.51 8.02
N PRO A 571 -18.44 -1.41 6.97
CA PRO A 571 -18.74 -2.55 6.10
C PRO A 571 -17.53 -3.07 5.33
N LEU A 572 -16.55 -2.21 5.01
CA LEU A 572 -15.31 -2.65 4.38
C LEU A 572 -14.47 -3.49 5.34
N LEU A 573 -14.29 -3.03 6.59
CA LEU A 573 -13.55 -3.76 7.63
C LEU A 573 -14.28 -5.03 8.12
N GLN A 574 -15.58 -5.14 7.88
CA GLN A 574 -16.38 -6.35 8.16
C GLN A 574 -16.60 -7.23 6.92
N SER A 575 -15.99 -6.88 5.79
CA SER A 575 -16.14 -7.63 4.54
C SER A 575 -15.48 -9.02 4.64
N PRO A 576 -15.89 -10.00 3.81
CA PRO A 576 -15.25 -11.32 3.79
C PRO A 576 -13.77 -11.26 3.43
N LEU A 577 -13.32 -10.20 2.76
CA LEU A 577 -11.90 -9.95 2.49
C LEU A 577 -11.17 -9.50 3.76
N ALA A 578 -11.75 -8.54 4.49
CA ALA A 578 -11.17 -8.05 5.74
C ALA A 578 -11.07 -9.14 6.81
N ASN A 579 -12.10 -9.99 6.96
CA ASN A 579 -12.10 -11.09 7.92
C ASN A 579 -11.00 -12.15 7.68
N ARG A 580 -10.39 -12.20 6.48
CA ARG A 580 -9.22 -13.05 6.22
C ARG A 580 -7.88 -12.40 6.58
N VAL A 581 -7.88 -11.08 6.77
CA VAL A 581 -6.71 -10.29 7.14
C VAL A 581 -6.67 -10.06 8.64
N SER A 582 -7.80 -9.66 9.24
CA SER A 582 -7.94 -9.40 10.67
C SER A 582 -9.41 -9.31 11.09
N THR A 583 -9.68 -9.45 12.38
CA THR A 583 -10.99 -9.16 12.98
C THR A 583 -11.25 -7.65 13.14
N PHE A 584 -10.20 -6.82 13.01
CA PHE A 584 -10.25 -5.35 13.10
C PHE A 584 -10.90 -4.82 14.39
N GLU A 585 -10.78 -5.56 15.50
CA GLU A 585 -11.37 -5.20 16.80
C GLU A 585 -10.90 -3.83 17.30
N HIS A 586 -9.60 -3.56 17.22
CA HIS A 586 -9.01 -2.29 17.67
C HIS A 586 -9.45 -1.13 16.77
N SER A 587 -9.44 -1.32 15.45
CA SER A 587 -9.89 -0.33 14.48
C SER A 587 -11.38 -0.01 14.61
N LEU A 588 -12.23 -1.01 14.77
CA LEU A 588 -13.68 -0.84 14.93
C LEU A 588 -14.03 -0.16 16.25
N ALA A 589 -13.35 -0.52 17.35
CA ALA A 589 -13.50 0.17 18.63
C ALA A 589 -13.13 1.66 18.52
N TYR A 590 -12.03 1.97 17.83
CA TYR A 590 -11.57 3.34 17.60
C TYR A 590 -12.54 4.15 16.72
N ILE A 591 -13.09 3.56 15.66
CA ILE A 591 -14.12 4.18 14.81
C ILE A 591 -15.38 4.53 15.64
N ARG A 592 -15.84 3.59 16.48
CA ARG A 592 -16.99 3.81 17.37
C ARG A 592 -16.73 4.93 18.37
N GLN A 593 -15.52 5.01 18.92
CA GLN A 593 -15.13 6.12 19.79
C GLN A 593 -15.22 7.46 19.05
N LYS A 594 -14.63 7.58 17.86
CA LYS A 594 -14.68 8.82 17.05
C LYS A 594 -16.09 9.23 16.68
N ARG A 595 -16.96 8.25 16.40
CA ARG A 595 -18.38 8.52 16.15
C ARG A 595 -19.07 9.12 17.38
N ARG A 596 -18.81 8.59 18.57
CA ARG A 596 -19.34 9.16 19.82
C ARG A 596 -18.82 10.58 20.04
N GLU A 597 -17.57 10.87 19.71
CA GLU A 597 -17.02 12.23 19.77
C GLU A 597 -17.74 13.18 18.82
N LEU A 598 -18.04 12.75 17.58
CA LEU A 598 -18.87 13.54 16.65
C LEU A 598 -20.27 13.80 17.19
N GLU A 599 -20.94 12.78 17.73
CA GLU A 599 -22.30 12.91 18.26
C GLU A 599 -22.36 13.83 19.49
N LEU A 600 -21.32 13.84 20.33
CA LEU A 600 -21.26 14.64 21.55
C LEU A 600 -20.77 16.07 21.32
N TYR A 601 -19.75 16.25 20.46
CA TYR A 601 -19.02 17.52 20.33
C TYR A 601 -19.11 18.14 18.93
N GLY A 602 -19.71 17.45 17.95
CA GLY A 602 -19.76 17.88 16.55
C GLY A 602 -18.42 17.77 15.80
N TYR A 603 -17.38 17.24 16.45
CA TYR A 603 -16.02 17.13 15.92
C TYR A 603 -15.29 15.90 16.46
N ALA A 604 -14.65 15.12 15.59
CA ALA A 604 -13.79 13.99 15.94
C ALA A 604 -12.31 14.42 15.92
N LYS A 605 -11.60 14.19 17.03
CA LYS A 605 -10.19 14.59 17.21
C LYS A 605 -9.17 13.57 16.72
#